data_AF-A0AAD7QXS3-F1
#
_entry.id   AF-A0AAD7QXS3-F1
#
_cell.length_a   1.000
_cell.length_b   1.000
_cell.length_c   1.000
_cell.angle_alpha   90.00
_cell.angle_beta   90.00
_cell.angle_gamma   90.00
#
_symmetry.space_group_name_H-M   'P 1'
#
loop_
_entity.id
_entity.type
_entity.pdbx_description
1 polymer ?
#
loop_
_entity_poly.entity_id
_entity_poly.type
_entity_poly.pdbx_seq_one_letter_code
_entity_poly.pdbx_strand_id
1 'polypeptide(L)'
;MVRPSVDATYAISKSDTFRAFKPTLPNSPLLVTADHKIKIDDAPIMSPGEVLLHVRTTGVFGYSDIRFWKAGRIGELEVLGDCILGHEAAGEVVAVDENVTNATVGG
;
A
#
# COMPACT_ATOMS: atom_id res chain seq x y z
N MET A 1 -4.81 -21.14 15.76
CA MET A 1 -4.76 -20.49 14.43
C MET A 1 -3.31 -20.23 14.11
N VAL A 2 -2.74 -21.02 13.20
CA VAL A 2 -1.31 -20.97 12.84
C VAL A 2 -1.09 -19.70 12.02
N ARG A 3 -0.29 -18.76 12.53
CA ARG A 3 0.22 -17.66 11.71
C ARG A 3 1.16 -18.30 10.68
N PRO A 4 0.95 -18.13 9.36
CA PRO A 4 2.00 -18.48 8.41
C PRO A 4 3.25 -17.70 8.81
N SER A 5 4.40 -18.36 8.91
CA SER A 5 5.64 -17.64 9.16
C SER A 5 5.87 -16.69 7.99
N VAL A 6 6.07 -15.42 8.31
CA VAL A 6 6.37 -14.36 7.33
C VAL A 6 7.83 -14.43 6.88
N ASP A 7 8.36 -15.66 6.73
CA ASP A 7 9.69 -15.94 6.18
C ASP A 7 9.64 -15.96 4.64
N ALA A 8 8.79 -15.12 4.04
CA ALA A 8 9.03 -14.68 2.67
C ALA A 8 10.31 -13.85 2.74
N THR A 9 11.44 -14.53 2.61
CA THR A 9 12.78 -13.98 2.63
C THR A 9 12.90 -13.08 1.41
N TYR A 10 12.54 -11.81 1.58
CA TYR A 10 13.04 -10.76 0.74
C TYR A 10 14.55 -10.79 0.96
N ALA A 11 15.31 -11.28 -0.02
CA ALA A 11 16.76 -11.22 0.02
C ALA A 11 17.15 -9.76 -0.19
N ILE A 12 17.05 -8.96 0.87
CA ILE A 12 17.30 -7.53 0.84
C ILE A 12 18.81 -7.33 0.88
N SER A 13 19.40 -6.96 -0.27
CA SER A 13 20.74 -6.40 -0.29
C SER A 13 20.64 -4.90 -0.02
N LYS A 14 21.57 -4.34 0.78
CA LYS A 14 21.67 -2.90 1.02
C LYS A 14 21.90 -2.06 -0.26
N SER A 15 22.08 -2.71 -1.40
CA SER A 15 22.29 -2.12 -2.73
C SER A 15 21.08 -2.23 -3.66
N ASP A 16 19.93 -2.71 -3.18
CA ASP A 16 18.74 -2.92 -4.02
C ASP A 16 18.06 -1.59 -4.35
N THR A 17 18.62 -0.92 -5.35
CA THR A 17 17.98 0.20 -6.05
C THR A 17 16.69 -0.28 -6.74
N PHE A 18 15.71 0.63 -6.90
CA PHE A 18 14.41 0.40 -7.56
C PHE A 18 14.47 -0.54 -8.78
N ARG A 19 15.48 -0.41 -9.64
CA ARG A 19 15.63 -1.22 -10.86
C ARG A 19 15.81 -2.73 -10.61
N ALA A 20 16.24 -3.14 -9.43
CA ALA A 20 16.47 -4.54 -9.07
C ALA A 20 15.28 -5.18 -8.33
N PHE A 21 14.34 -4.39 -7.82
CA PHE A 21 13.22 -4.91 -7.03
C PHE A 21 12.20 -5.63 -7.92
N LYS A 22 11.97 -6.92 -7.65
CA LYS A 22 10.91 -7.71 -8.28
C LYS A 22 9.97 -8.25 -7.22
N PRO A 23 8.72 -7.74 -7.14
CA PRO A 23 7.74 -8.28 -6.21
C PRO A 23 7.46 -9.74 -6.53
N THR A 24 7.56 -10.59 -5.52
CA THR A 24 7.23 -12.03 -5.61
C THR A 24 5.74 -12.28 -5.40
N LEU A 25 5.00 -11.28 -4.92
CA LEU A 25 3.58 -11.32 -4.63
C LEU A 25 2.86 -10.15 -5.32
N PRO A 26 1.58 -10.32 -5.69
CA PRO A 26 0.77 -9.23 -6.21
C PRO A 26 0.57 -8.14 -5.16
N ASN A 27 0.34 -6.91 -5.62
CA ASN A 27 -0.06 -5.79 -4.78
C ASN A 27 -1.58 -5.66 -4.84
N SER A 28 -2.26 -6.25 -3.86
CA SER A 28 -3.72 -6.38 -3.86
C SER A 28 -4.36 -5.54 -2.74
N PRO A 29 -4.51 -4.20 -2.91
CA PRO A 29 -5.12 -3.32 -1.93
C PRO A 29 -6.63 -3.54 -1.75
N LEU A 30 -7.17 -2.98 -0.66
CA LEU A 30 -8.61 -2.88 -0.43
C LEU A 30 -9.15 -1.61 -1.10
N LEU A 31 -10.13 -1.77 -1.99
CA LEU A 31 -10.75 -0.66 -2.71
C LEU A 31 -12.23 -0.52 -2.35
N VAL A 32 -12.70 0.72 -2.38
CA VAL A 32 -14.11 1.06 -2.49
C VAL A 32 -14.43 1.43 -3.95
N THR A 33 -15.54 0.92 -4.47
CA THR A 33 -16.04 1.20 -5.81
C THR A 33 -17.05 2.36 -5.79
N ALA A 34 -17.32 2.96 -6.95
CA ALA A 34 -18.34 4.02 -7.09
C ALA A 34 -19.76 3.57 -6.68
N ASP A 35 -20.05 2.27 -6.73
CA ASP A 35 -21.32 1.67 -6.26
C ASP A 35 -21.26 1.20 -4.79
N HIS A 36 -20.28 1.69 -4.02
CA HIS A 36 -20.16 1.53 -2.57
C HIS A 36 -19.91 0.07 -2.13
N LYS A 37 -19.23 -0.70 -2.97
CA LYS A 37 -18.80 -2.06 -2.65
C LYS A 37 -17.33 -2.07 -2.30
N ILE A 38 -16.93 -3.12 -1.58
CA ILE A 38 -15.53 -3.40 -1.29
C ILE A 38 -15.04 -4.47 -2.26
N LYS A 39 -13.86 -4.25 -2.83
CA LYS A 39 -13.16 -5.25 -3.62
C LYS A 39 -11.67 -5.26 -3.29
N ILE A 40 -11.01 -6.32 -3.71
CA ILE A 40 -9.55 -6.43 -3.74
C ILE A 40 -9.17 -6.61 -5.20
N ASP A 41 -8.22 -5.81 -5.68
CA ASP A 41 -7.79 -5.79 -7.07
C ASP A 41 -6.31 -5.44 -7.13
N ASP A 42 -5.63 -5.74 -8.25
CA ASP A 42 -4.20 -5.46 -8.39
C ASP A 42 -3.92 -3.97 -8.66
N ALA A 43 -2.88 -3.44 -8.03
CA ALA A 43 -2.48 -2.04 -8.15
C ALA A 43 -0.99 -1.89 -8.53
N PRO A 44 -0.63 -0.83 -9.28
CA PRO A 44 0.77 -0.50 -9.55
C PRO A 44 1.52 -0.21 -8.24
N ILE A 45 2.83 -0.47 -8.24
CA ILE A 45 3.60 -0.62 -7.00
C ILE A 45 4.47 0.60 -6.70
N MET A 46 4.98 1.33 -7.71
CA MET A 46 5.92 2.43 -7.47
C MET A 46 6.10 3.36 -8.68
N SER A 47 6.39 4.64 -8.41
CA SER A 47 6.84 5.65 -9.39
C SER A 47 8.28 6.15 -9.09
N PRO A 48 8.98 6.77 -10.06
CA PRO A 48 10.29 7.38 -9.81
C PRO A 48 10.25 8.46 -8.72
N GLY A 49 11.31 8.56 -7.92
CA GLY A 49 11.42 9.52 -6.81
C GLY A 49 10.70 9.12 -5.52
N GLU A 50 10.20 7.89 -5.41
CA GLU A 50 9.46 7.39 -4.24
C GLU A 50 10.22 6.26 -3.50
N VAL A 51 9.68 5.84 -2.36
CA VAL A 51 10.11 4.62 -1.64
C VAL A 51 8.99 3.58 -1.68
N LEU A 52 9.37 2.30 -1.66
CA LEU A 52 8.41 1.21 -1.67
C LEU A 52 8.29 0.68 -0.27
N LEU A 53 7.08 0.75 0.26
CA LEU A 53 6.76 0.22 1.57
C LEU A 53 6.04 -1.12 1.43
N HIS A 54 6.55 -2.13 2.12
CA HIS A 54 5.72 -3.29 2.46
C HIS A 54 4.85 -2.89 3.65
N VAL A 55 3.60 -2.51 3.36
CA VAL A 55 2.61 -2.14 4.39
C VAL A 55 2.37 -3.34 5.30
N ARG A 56 2.75 -3.22 6.58
CA ARG A 56 2.60 -4.28 7.59
C ARG A 56 1.27 -4.16 8.33
N THR A 57 0.83 -2.94 8.53
CA THR A 57 -0.41 -2.62 9.23
C THR A 57 -0.97 -1.30 8.72
N THR A 58 -2.29 -1.17 8.73
CA THR A 58 -2.99 0.11 8.57
C THR A 58 -4.17 0.17 9.51
N GLY A 59 -4.38 1.34 10.11
CA GLY A 59 -5.63 1.66 10.78
C GLY A 59 -6.79 1.73 9.77
N VAL A 60 -8.00 1.44 10.26
CA VAL A 60 -9.25 1.74 9.56
C VAL A 60 -9.94 2.83 10.35
N PHE A 61 -10.11 4.00 9.75
CA PHE A 61 -10.66 5.16 10.41
C PHE A 61 -12.14 5.36 10.04
N GLY A 62 -12.99 5.41 11.06
CA GLY A 62 -14.44 5.47 10.88
C GLY A 62 -14.96 6.73 10.19
N TYR A 63 -14.32 7.87 10.41
CA TYR A 63 -14.76 9.13 9.79
C TYR A 63 -14.51 9.17 8.28
N SER A 64 -13.49 8.46 7.77
CA SER A 64 -13.11 8.49 6.37
C SER A 64 -13.33 7.16 5.66
N ASP A 65 -12.63 6.09 6.03
CA ASP A 65 -12.69 4.81 5.31
C ASP A 65 -14.11 4.22 5.31
N ILE A 66 -14.77 4.21 6.47
CA ILE A 66 -16.14 3.70 6.59
C ILE A 66 -17.15 4.62 5.91
N ARG A 67 -16.92 5.94 5.92
CA ARG A 67 -17.80 6.89 5.22
C ARG A 67 -17.69 6.76 3.71
N PHE A 68 -16.49 6.62 3.16
CA PHE A 68 -16.31 6.34 1.74
C PHE A 68 -16.96 5.03 1.33
N TRP A 69 -16.83 3.97 2.14
CA TRP A 69 -17.55 2.73 1.87
C TRP A 69 -19.07 2.86 1.93
N LYS A 70 -19.62 3.43 3.01
CA LYS A 70 -21.07 3.41 3.24
C LYS A 70 -21.84 4.51 2.54
N ALA A 71 -21.25 5.70 2.45
CA ALA A 71 -21.90 6.88 1.92
C ALA A 71 -21.30 7.36 0.58
N GLY A 72 -20.15 6.82 0.16
CA GLY A 72 -19.47 7.23 -1.07
C GLY A 72 -18.83 8.61 -1.01
N ARG A 73 -19.02 9.37 0.08
CA ARG A 73 -18.57 10.77 0.15
C ARG A 73 -18.32 11.29 1.55
N ILE A 74 -17.49 12.32 1.63
CA ILE A 74 -17.21 13.14 2.81
C ILE A 74 -17.21 14.61 2.37
N GLY A 75 -18.28 15.35 2.66
CA GLY A 75 -18.46 16.69 2.10
C GLY A 75 -18.46 16.62 0.57
N GLU A 76 -17.60 17.43 -0.06
CA GLU A 76 -17.42 17.48 -1.51
C GLU A 76 -16.49 16.39 -2.07
N LEU A 77 -15.83 15.59 -1.21
CA LEU A 77 -15.01 14.46 -1.65
C LEU A 77 -15.91 13.26 -1.94
N GLU A 78 -15.99 12.84 -3.20
CA GLU A 78 -16.83 11.73 -3.66
C GLU A 78 -15.99 10.64 -4.34
N VAL A 79 -16.34 9.38 -4.08
CA VAL A 79 -15.77 8.20 -4.72
C VAL A 79 -16.46 7.98 -6.06
N LEU A 80 -15.89 8.56 -7.12
CA LEU A 80 -16.44 8.47 -8.48
C LEU A 80 -15.95 7.23 -9.25
N GLY A 81 -15.01 6.48 -8.70
CA GLY A 81 -14.39 5.30 -9.29
C GLY A 81 -13.74 4.44 -8.22
N ASP A 82 -12.89 3.50 -8.63
CA ASP A 82 -12.17 2.66 -7.69
C ASP A 82 -11.16 3.49 -6.89
N CYS A 83 -11.28 3.45 -5.57
CA CYS A 83 -10.44 4.20 -4.64
C CYS A 83 -9.87 3.27 -3.59
N ILE A 84 -8.55 3.26 -3.41
CA ILE A 84 -7.87 2.48 -2.37
C ILE A 84 -8.14 3.13 -1.00
N LEU A 85 -8.50 2.32 -0.01
CA LEU A 85 -8.75 2.76 1.37
C LEU A 85 -7.49 2.68 2.24
N GLY A 86 -7.51 3.40 3.36
CA GLY A 86 -6.42 3.44 4.34
C GLY A 86 -5.49 4.65 4.15
N HIS A 87 -5.24 5.36 5.23
CA HIS A 87 -4.38 6.55 5.30
C HIS A 87 -3.59 6.62 6.61
N GLU A 88 -3.62 5.54 7.40
CA GLU A 88 -2.98 5.40 8.71
C GLU A 88 -2.11 4.15 8.72
N ALA A 89 -1.18 4.06 7.76
CA ALA A 89 -0.37 2.87 7.51
C ALA A 89 1.03 2.97 8.10
N ALA A 90 1.58 1.81 8.47
CA ALA A 90 2.98 1.64 8.80
C ALA A 90 3.53 0.36 8.13
N GLY A 91 4.77 0.42 7.70
CA GLY A 91 5.41 -0.63 6.93
C GLY A 91 6.92 -0.58 7.04
N GLU A 92 7.57 -1.43 6.25
CA GLU A 92 9.02 -1.50 6.13
C GLU A 92 9.42 -1.03 4.74
N VAL A 93 10.49 -0.23 4.65
CA VAL A 93 11.05 0.16 3.36
C VAL A 93 11.71 -1.05 2.70
N VAL A 94 11.23 -1.45 1.52
CA VAL A 94 11.75 -2.61 0.78
C VAL A 94 12.50 -2.24 -0.50
N ALA A 95 12.31 -1.02 -1.01
CA ALA A 95 13.11 -0.46 -2.10
C ALA A 95 13.11 1.08 -2.03
N VAL A 96 14.17 1.69 -2.55
CA VAL A 96 14.35 3.15 -2.60
C VAL A 96 14.75 3.53 -4.03
N ASP A 97 14.10 4.55 -4.58
CA ASP A 97 14.51 5.13 -5.86
C ASP A 97 15.89 5.80 -5.75
N GLU A 98 16.66 5.78 -6.84
CA GLU A 98 18.02 6.33 -6.87
C GLU A 98 18.09 7.83 -6.53
N ASN A 99 16.99 8.56 -6.72
CA ASN A 99 16.92 10.01 -6.46
C ASN A 99 16.52 10.32 -5.00
N VAL A 100 16.19 9.33 -4.19
CA VAL A 100 15.79 9.51 -2.79
C VAL A 100 17.00 9.35 -1.86
N THR A 101 17.30 10.38 -1.08
CA THR A 101 18.53 10.44 -0.24
C THR A 101 18.27 10.34 1.25
N ASN A 102 17.01 10.39 1.68
CA ASN A 102 16.60 10.48 3.08
C ASN A 102 15.88 9.23 3.61
N ALA A 103 15.96 8.11 2.89
CA ALA A 103 15.35 6.84 3.28
C ALA A 103 16.32 5.69 3.00
N THR A 104 16.24 4.64 3.81
CA THR A 104 17.05 3.43 3.65
C THR A 104 16.17 2.20 3.75
N VAL A 105 16.49 1.18 2.98
CA VAL A 105 15.81 -0.12 3.04
C VAL A 105 15.96 -0.74 4.44
N GLY A 106 14.88 -1.35 4.95
CA GLY A 106 14.75 -1.91 6.30
C GLY A 106 14.43 -0.90 7.40
N GLY A 107 14.21 0.38 7.03
CA GLY A 107 13.73 1.44 7.92
C GLY A 107 12.22 1.43 8.12
#